data_AF-A0A968UVU1-F1
#
_entry.id   AF-A0A968UVU1-F1
#
_cell.length_a   1.000
_cell.length_b   1.000
_cell.length_c   1.000
_cell.angle_alpha   90.00
_cell.angle_beta   90.00
_cell.angle_gamma   90.00
#
_symmetry.space_group_name_H-M   'P 1'
#
loop_
_entity.id
_entity.type
_entity.pdbx_description
1 polymer ?
#
loop_
_entity_poly.entity_id
_entity_poly.type
_entity_poly.pdbx_seq_one_letter_code
_entity_poly.pdbx_strand_id
1 'polypeptide(L)'
;MAADKGQSGQCIAVYEGHSHLVSSVAFSPDGEAIASGSQDQTVRIWNAKTGECARVLIAKRLYEGMKLMGVKGLTEATIATLQTLGAIV
;
A
#
# COMPACT_ATOMS: atom_id res chain seq x y z
N MET A 1 22.85 33.27 -24.41
CA MET A 1 22.69 31.85 -24.01
C MET A 1 22.53 31.82 -22.50
N ALA A 2 21.29 31.75 -22.00
CA ALA A 2 21.06 31.56 -20.57
C ALA A 2 21.29 30.08 -20.26
N ALA A 3 22.19 29.80 -19.32
CA ALA A 3 22.42 28.45 -18.83
C ALA A 3 21.11 27.91 -18.25
N ASP A 4 20.64 26.81 -18.82
CA ASP A 4 19.60 25.96 -18.26
C ASP A 4 20.05 25.57 -16.84
N LYS A 5 19.38 26.10 -15.82
CA LYS A 5 19.66 25.76 -14.43
C LYS A 5 19.21 24.32 -14.25
N GLY A 6 20.16 23.40 -14.42
CA GLY A 6 19.97 21.98 -14.11
C GLY A 6 19.32 21.84 -12.74
N GLN A 7 18.09 21.34 -12.73
CA GLN A 7 17.38 21.01 -11.51
C GLN A 7 18.17 19.90 -10.82
N SER A 8 18.87 20.27 -9.74
CA SER A 8 19.47 19.30 -8.83
C SER A 8 18.39 18.33 -8.39
N GLY A 9 18.64 17.01 -8.53
CA GLY A 9 17.74 15.95 -8.07
C GLY A 9 17.67 15.87 -6.54
N GLN A 10 17.15 16.92 -5.91
CA GLN A 10 16.99 17.01 -4.47
C GLN A 10 15.68 16.32 -4.08
N CYS A 11 15.74 15.42 -3.10
CA CYS A 11 14.54 14.83 -2.53
C CYS A 11 13.71 15.93 -1.86
N ILE A 12 12.48 16.14 -2.34
CA ILE A 12 11.58 17.19 -1.85
C ILE A 12 10.60 16.67 -0.78
N ALA A 13 10.29 15.37 -0.80
CA ALA A 13 9.34 14.75 0.11
C ALA A 13 9.58 13.24 0.16
N VAL A 14 9.34 12.64 1.33
CA VAL A 14 9.35 11.19 1.55
C VAL A 14 7.98 10.80 2.08
N TYR A 15 7.34 9.82 1.43
CA TYR A 15 6.00 9.34 1.78
C TYR A 15 6.13 8.03 2.55
N GLU A 16 6.10 8.11 3.88
CA GLU A 16 6.24 6.96 4.78
C GLU A 16 4.88 6.40 5.19
N GLY A 17 4.78 5.08 5.28
CA GLY A 17 3.59 4.42 5.85
C GLY A 17 3.25 3.07 5.24
N HIS A 18 3.74 2.75 4.04
CA HIS A 18 3.62 1.39 3.53
C HIS A 18 4.51 0.44 4.33
N SER A 19 3.96 -0.71 4.75
CA SER A 19 4.72 -1.70 5.53
C SER A 19 5.42 -2.75 4.67
N HIS A 20 5.14 -2.76 3.38
CA HIS A 20 5.75 -3.64 2.39
C HIS A 20 6.07 -2.90 1.09
N LEU A 21 6.70 -3.61 0.15
CA LEU A 21 7.15 -3.08 -1.13
C LEU A 21 6.03 -2.35 -1.88
N VAL A 22 6.30 -1.09 -2.23
CA VAL A 22 5.47 -0.30 -3.15
C VAL A 22 5.73 -0.81 -4.57
N SER A 23 4.67 -1.30 -5.22
CA SER A 23 4.77 -1.91 -6.55
C SER A 23 4.38 -0.95 -7.68
N SER A 24 3.64 0.13 -7.37
CA SER A 24 3.18 1.10 -8.35
C SER A 24 2.93 2.46 -7.71
N VAL A 25 3.18 3.52 -8.50
CA VAL A 25 2.88 4.91 -8.15
C VAL A 25 2.27 5.63 -9.35
N ALA A 26 1.32 6.53 -9.11
CA ALA A 26 0.69 7.35 -10.14
C ALA A 26 0.37 8.75 -9.59
N PHE A 27 0.54 9.77 -10.42
CA PHE A 27 0.08 11.12 -10.13
C PHE A 27 -1.35 11.32 -10.61
N SER A 28 -2.12 12.14 -9.90
CA SER A 28 -3.35 12.69 -10.45
C SER A 28 -3.03 13.63 -11.63
N PRO A 29 -3.96 13.79 -12.60
CA PRO A 29 -3.75 14.69 -13.74
C PRO A 29 -3.51 16.16 -13.35
N ASP A 30 -4.06 16.59 -12.21
CA ASP A 30 -3.88 17.93 -11.64
C ASP A 30 -2.61 18.07 -10.79
N GLY A 31 -1.88 16.97 -10.54
CA GLY A 31 -0.66 16.95 -9.73
C GLY A 31 -0.87 17.19 -8.23
N GLU A 32 -2.11 17.22 -7.74
CA GLU A 32 -2.39 17.47 -6.33
C GLU A 32 -2.32 16.21 -5.46
N ALA A 33 -2.47 15.04 -6.07
CA ALA A 33 -2.47 13.76 -5.38
C ALA A 33 -1.50 12.75 -6.00
N ILE A 34 -0.98 11.88 -5.15
CA ILE A 34 -0.23 10.70 -5.54
C ILE A 34 -0.99 9.48 -5.04
N ALA A 35 -1.16 8.47 -5.89
CA ALA A 35 -1.60 7.15 -5.50
C ALA A 35 -0.41 6.21 -5.47
N SER A 36 -0.27 5.42 -4.41
CA SER A 36 0.72 4.34 -4.34
C SER A 36 0.04 3.04 -3.94
N GLY A 37 0.39 1.95 -4.64
CA GLY A 37 -0.05 0.59 -4.32
C GLY A 37 1.10 -0.22 -3.73
N SER A 38 0.82 -1.02 -2.71
CA SER A 38 1.83 -1.84 -2.02
C SER A 38 1.37 -3.27 -1.81
N GLN A 39 2.36 -4.15 -1.64
CA GLN A 39 2.17 -5.52 -1.19
C GLN A 39 1.58 -5.61 0.24
N ASP A 40 1.47 -4.49 0.96
CA ASP A 40 0.76 -4.41 2.23
C ASP A 40 -0.77 -4.44 2.09
N GLN A 41 -1.27 -4.71 0.87
CA GLN A 41 -2.68 -4.82 0.51
C GLN A 41 -3.42 -3.49 0.58
N THR A 42 -2.70 -2.37 0.61
CA THR A 42 -3.28 -1.04 0.60
C THR A 42 -2.90 -0.26 -0.65
N VAL A 43 -3.81 0.64 -1.03
CA VAL A 43 -3.53 1.78 -1.89
C VAL A 43 -3.60 3.03 -1.03
N ARG A 44 -2.53 3.81 -0.96
CA ARG A 44 -2.51 5.08 -0.23
C ARG A 44 -2.64 6.24 -1.20
N ILE A 45 -3.46 7.22 -0.82
CA ILE A 45 -3.60 8.50 -1.52
C ILE A 45 -2.90 9.55 -0.67
N TRP A 46 -1.96 10.25 -1.28
CA TRP A 46 -1.13 11.27 -0.65
C TRP A 46 -1.44 12.63 -1.22
N ASN A 47 -1.32 13.67 -0.41
CA ASN A 47 -1.25 15.04 -0.88
C ASN A 47 0.16 15.30 -1.42
N ALA A 48 0.27 15.62 -2.71
CA ALA A 48 1.56 15.80 -3.38
C ALA A 48 2.37 17.01 -2.89
N LYS A 49 1.69 18.00 -2.28
CA LYS A 49 2.31 19.23 -1.77
C LYS A 49 2.78 19.08 -0.33
N THR A 50 2.01 18.39 0.52
CA THR A 50 2.29 18.29 1.96
C THR A 50 3.00 17.01 2.36
N GLY A 51 2.94 15.95 1.54
CA GLY A 51 3.48 14.65 1.91
C GLY A 51 2.50 13.78 2.72
N GLU A 52 1.37 14.35 3.14
CA GLU A 52 0.47 13.69 4.09
C GLU A 52 -0.39 12.60 3.43
N CYS A 53 -0.63 11.52 4.16
CA CYS A 53 -1.53 10.45 3.73
C CYS A 53 -2.99 10.89 3.91
N ALA A 54 -3.62 11.32 2.83
CA ALA A 54 -5.02 11.76 2.83
C ALA A 54 -6.01 10.60 3.00
N ARG A 55 -5.69 9.44 2.43
CA ARG A 55 -6.56 8.25 2.55
C ARG A 55 -5.77 6.95 2.41
N VAL A 56 -6.17 5.95 3.18
CA VAL A 56 -5.76 4.56 3.00
C VAL A 56 -6.95 3.77 2.48
N LEU A 57 -6.78 3.14 1.32
CA LEU A 57 -7.76 2.25 0.71
C LEU A 57 -7.28 0.82 0.90
N ILE A 58 -8.18 -0.04 1.36
CA ILE A 58 -7.90 -1.46 1.55
C ILE A 58 -8.67 -2.21 0.47
N ALA A 59 -7.97 -2.99 -0.34
CA ALA A 59 -8.63 -3.93 -1.22
C ALA A 59 -9.25 -5.03 -0.34
N LYS A 60 -10.55 -5.31 -0.49
CA LYS A 60 -11.22 -6.37 0.26
C LYS A 60 -10.44 -7.67 0.09
N ARG A 61 -10.04 -8.31 1.20
CA ARG A 61 -9.22 -9.52 1.13
C ARG A 61 -10.06 -10.64 0.51
N LEU A 62 -9.47 -11.42 -0.39
CA LEU A 62 -10.14 -12.57 -1.03
C LEU A 62 -10.70 -13.60 -0.02
N TYR A 63 -10.19 -13.62 1.21
CA TYR A 63 -10.59 -14.55 2.27
C TYR A 63 -11.36 -13.89 3.43
N GLU A 64 -11.68 -12.59 3.32
CA GLU A 64 -12.41 -11.87 4.36
C GLU A 64 -13.81 -12.48 4.54
N GLY A 65 -14.07 -13.11 5.69
CA GLY A 65 -15.34 -13.78 5.99
C GLY A 65 -15.40 -15.27 5.62
N MET A 66 -14.28 -15.90 5.23
CA MET A 66 -14.25 -17.34 4.97
C MET A 66 -14.43 -18.13 6.28
N LYS A 67 -15.58 -18.80 6.45
CA LYS A 67 -15.85 -19.64 7.64
C LYS A 67 -15.12 -20.98 7.55
N LEU A 68 -13.83 -21.00 7.87
CA LEU A 68 -13.04 -22.25 7.98
C LEU A 68 -13.16 -22.94 9.35
N MET A 69 -13.97 -22.39 10.27
CA MET A 69 -14.20 -23.02 11.58
C MET A 69 -14.86 -24.40 11.41
N GLY A 70 -14.14 -25.45 11.81
CA GLY A 70 -14.63 -26.84 11.79
C GLY A 70 -13.91 -27.79 10.84
N VAL A 71 -12.91 -27.34 10.07
CA VAL A 71 -12.08 -28.22 9.23
C VAL A 71 -11.15 -29.06 10.13
N LYS A 72 -11.36 -30.37 10.14
CA LYS A 72 -10.49 -31.34 10.84
C LYS A 72 -9.25 -31.62 9.99
N GLY A 73 -8.07 -31.72 10.63
CA GLY A 73 -6.82 -32.12 9.97
C GLY A 73 -5.90 -30.97 9.56
N LEU A 74 -6.15 -29.73 9.99
CA LEU A 74 -5.22 -28.62 9.79
C LEU A 74 -4.05 -28.70 10.77
N THR A 75 -2.83 -28.49 10.27
CA THR A 75 -1.61 -28.39 11.08
C THR A 75 -1.41 -26.96 11.60
N GLU A 76 -0.62 -26.78 12.66
CA GLU A 76 -0.31 -25.44 13.22
C GLU A 76 0.29 -24.50 12.17
N ALA A 77 1.16 -25.01 11.29
CA ALA A 77 1.73 -24.23 10.19
C ALA A 77 0.66 -23.73 9.20
N THR A 78 -0.35 -24.56 8.92
CA THR A 78 -1.47 -24.18 8.04
C THR A 78 -2.37 -23.15 8.72
N ILE A 79 -2.61 -23.26 10.03
CA ILE A 79 -3.40 -22.30 10.80
C ILE A 79 -2.69 -20.93 10.81
N ALA A 80 -1.39 -20.88 11.07
CA ALA A 80 -0.62 -19.64 11.05
C ALA A 80 -0.64 -18.96 9.67
N THR A 81 -0.58 -19.76 8.59
CA THR A 81 -0.72 -19.25 7.22
C THR A 81 -2.10 -18.65 6.98
N LEU A 82 -3.17 -19.31 7.42
CA LEU A 82 -4.55 -18.84 7.26
C LEU A 82 -4.85 -17.57 8.07
N GLN A 83 -4.29 -17.46 9.29
CA GLN A 83 -4.33 -16.22 10.09
C GLN A 83 -3.64 -15.06 9.36
N THR A 84 -2.48 -15.32 8.74
CA THR A 84 -1.73 -14.32 7.96
C THR A 84 -2.52 -13.85 6.73
N LEU A 85 -3.27 -14.76 6.10
CA LEU A 85 -4.15 -14.47 4.97
C LEU A 85 -5.48 -13.79 5.37
N GLY A 86 -5.78 -13.69 6.67
CA GLY A 86 -7.05 -13.15 7.17
C GLY A 86 -8.24 -14.08 6.93
N ALA A 87 -8.00 -15.37 6.70
CA ALA A 87 -9.02 -16.39 6.46
C ALA A 87 -9.63 -16.95 7.76
N ILE A 88 -8.95 -16.75 8.90
CA ILE A 88 -9.39 -17.15 10.24
C ILE A 88 -9.08 -15.98 11.18
N VAL A 89 -10.06 -15.59 12.00
CA VAL A 89 -9.92 -14.58 13.07
C VAL A 89 -9.76 -15.30 14.40
#